data_AF-A0AAE1FCY1-F1
#
_entry.id   AF-A0AAE1FCY1-F1
#
_cell.length_a   1.000
_cell.length_b   1.000
_cell.length_c   1.000
_cell.angle_alpha   90.00
_cell.angle_beta   90.00
_cell.angle_gamma   90.00
#
_symmetry.space_group_name_H-M   'P 1'
#
loop_
_entity.id
_entity.type
_entity.pdbx_description
1 polymer ?
#
loop_
_entity_poly.entity_id
_entity_poly.type
_entity_poly.pdbx_seq_one_letter_code
_entity_poly.pdbx_strand_id
1 'polypeptide(L)'
;MLLESQERAYKSALDMVVKQMNDQINKLENKVSDLITSLEFTQREVDDLKSNAREHDKEKKEDRTIIEKVVLKVKDLEEKVIYQEDYSRRKNLRISGLEEQANETWEQHQLR
;
A
#
# COMPACT_ATOMS: atom_id res chain seq x y z
N MET A 1 21.16 72.50 31.22
CA MET A 1 22.15 71.95 30.27
C MET A 1 22.55 70.51 30.53
N LEU A 2 23.25 70.15 31.63
CA LEU A 2 23.67 68.74 31.86
C LEU A 2 22.47 67.79 32.06
N LEU A 3 21.46 68.23 32.82
CA LEU A 3 20.25 67.44 33.09
C LEU A 3 19.46 67.16 31.79
N GLU A 4 19.30 68.17 30.94
CA GLU A 4 18.59 68.07 29.66
C GLU A 4 19.36 67.25 28.61
N SER A 5 20.69 67.19 28.70
CA SER A 5 21.49 66.31 27.84
C SER A 5 21.40 64.87 28.30
N GLN A 6 21.39 64.64 29.62
CA GLN A 6 21.15 63.31 30.20
C GLN A 6 19.76 62.78 29.83
N GLU A 7 18.72 63.60 30.00
CA GLU A 7 17.35 63.23 29.65
C GLU A 7 17.22 62.85 28.16
N ARG A 8 17.83 63.64 27.26
CA ARG A 8 17.88 63.31 25.82
C ARG A 8 18.64 62.01 25.53
N ALA A 9 19.74 61.75 26.22
CA ALA A 9 20.50 60.52 26.06
C ALA A 9 19.70 59.30 26.52
N TYR A 10 19.01 59.39 27.68
CA TYR A 10 18.15 58.32 28.17
C TYR A 10 16.97 58.05 27.24
N LYS A 11 16.32 59.12 26.73
CA LYS A 11 15.20 59.00 25.79
C LYS A 11 15.64 58.33 24.49
N SER A 12 16.80 58.71 23.96
CA SER A 12 17.38 58.10 22.76
C SER A 12 17.73 56.62 22.97
N ALA A 13 18.32 56.28 24.12
CA ALA A 13 18.62 54.89 24.46
C ALA A 13 17.34 54.03 24.58
N LEU A 14 16.31 54.57 25.23
CA LEU A 14 14.99 53.93 25.33
C LEU A 14 14.36 53.73 23.95
N ASP A 15 14.35 54.77 23.10
CA ASP A 15 13.82 54.67 21.74
C ASP A 15 14.54 53.61 20.91
N MET A 16 15.86 53.47 21.08
CA MET A 16 16.65 52.45 20.41
C MET A 16 16.30 51.05 20.89
N VAL A 17 16.15 50.85 22.21
CA VAL A 17 15.72 49.56 22.79
C VAL A 17 14.32 49.18 22.33
N VAL A 18 13.37 50.13 22.35
CA VAL A 18 11.99 49.89 21.89
C VAL A 18 11.96 49.53 20.41
N LYS A 19 12.75 50.21 19.56
CA LYS A 19 12.88 49.84 18.14
C LYS A 19 13.42 48.43 17.98
N GLN A 20 14.47 48.08 18.69
CA GLN A 20 15.06 46.74 18.62
C GLN A 20 14.08 45.65 19.08
N MET A 21 13.31 45.92 20.14
CA MET A 21 12.26 45.01 20.60
C MET A 21 11.16 44.84 19.54
N ASN A 22 10.69 45.93 18.94
CA ASN A 22 9.69 45.87 17.86
C ASN A 22 10.21 45.08 16.66
N ASP A 23 11.46 45.28 16.27
CA ASP A 23 12.07 44.52 15.16
C ASP A 23 12.16 43.01 15.49
N GLN A 24 12.43 42.66 16.75
CA GLN A 24 12.43 41.27 17.18
C GLN A 24 11.02 40.67 17.22
N ILE A 25 10.03 41.43 17.70
CA ILE A 25 8.62 41.03 17.71
C ILE A 25 8.16 40.75 16.28
N ASN A 26 8.37 41.69 15.35
CA ASN A 26 7.99 41.53 13.94
C ASN A 26 8.65 40.29 13.30
N LYS A 27 9.92 40.02 13.61
CA LYS A 27 10.62 38.82 13.11
C LYS A 27 10.01 37.54 13.68
N LEU A 28 9.61 37.54 14.95
CA LEU A 28 8.96 36.39 15.57
C LEU A 28 7.56 36.18 15.00
N GLU A 29 6.78 37.23 14.81
CA GLU A 29 5.46 37.17 14.20
C GLU A 29 5.52 36.58 12.78
N ASN A 30 6.47 37.03 11.96
CA ASN A 30 6.67 36.46 10.62
C ASN A 30 7.04 34.97 10.67
N LYS A 31 7.96 34.58 11.55
CA LYS A 31 8.32 33.16 11.73
C LYS A 31 7.14 32.31 12.19
N VAL A 32 6.31 32.83 13.09
CA VAL A 32 5.09 32.13 13.54
C VAL A 32 4.12 31.98 12.38
N SER A 33 3.93 33.01 11.57
CA SER A 33 3.08 32.94 10.36
C SER A 33 3.57 31.89 9.36
N ASP A 34 4.88 31.84 9.10
CA ASP A 34 5.49 30.85 8.22
C ASP A 34 5.32 29.42 8.77
N LEU A 35 5.50 29.24 10.07
CA LEU A 35 5.29 27.95 10.74
C LEU A 35 3.84 27.50 10.68
N ILE A 36 2.87 28.40 10.87
CA ILE A 36 1.44 28.10 10.74
C ILE A 36 1.15 27.60 9.32
N THR A 37 1.63 28.32 8.31
CA THR A 37 1.42 27.94 6.90
C THR A 37 2.02 26.56 6.59
N SER A 38 3.23 26.30 7.09
CA SER A 38 3.90 25.00 6.95
C SER A 38 3.11 23.88 7.63
N LEU A 39 2.62 24.10 8.84
CA LEU A 39 1.81 23.13 9.58
C LEU A 39 0.48 22.85 8.88
N GLU A 40 -0.20 23.86 8.34
CA GLU A 40 -1.42 23.68 7.57
C GLU A 40 -1.18 22.84 6.32
N PHE A 41 -0.06 23.07 5.62
CA PHE A 41 0.32 22.27 4.46
C PHE A 41 0.58 20.80 4.85
N THR A 42 1.41 20.56 5.86
CA THR A 42 1.69 19.19 6.34
C THR A 42 0.43 18.49 6.84
N GLN A 43 -0.49 19.20 7.51
CA GLN A 43 -1.74 18.62 7.98
C GLN A 43 -2.60 18.12 6.82
N ARG A 44 -2.66 18.86 5.71
CA ARG A 44 -3.36 18.41 4.49
C ARG A 44 -2.72 17.16 3.91
N GLU A 45 -1.39 17.13 3.80
CA GLU A 45 -0.68 15.93 3.31
C GLU A 45 -0.95 14.71 4.19
N VAL A 46 -0.98 14.88 5.52
CA VAL A 46 -1.31 13.81 6.46
C VAL A 46 -2.74 13.30 6.25
N ASP A 47 -3.70 14.20 6.04
CA ASP A 47 -5.09 13.83 5.81
C ASP A 47 -5.27 13.07 4.48
N ASP A 48 -4.59 13.52 3.42
CA ASP A 48 -4.59 12.85 2.11
C ASP A 48 -3.96 11.45 2.21
N LEU A 49 -2.80 11.32 2.86
CA LEU A 49 -2.13 10.04 3.07
C LEU A 49 -3.00 9.08 3.90
N LYS A 50 -3.71 9.59 4.90
CA LYS A 50 -4.65 8.80 5.71
C LYS A 50 -5.85 8.33 4.90
N SER A 51 -6.34 9.14 3.97
CA SER A 51 -7.39 8.75 3.02
C SER A 51 -6.92 7.61 2.12
N ASN A 52 -5.75 7.76 1.48
CA ASN A 52 -5.17 6.74 0.61
C ASN A 52 -4.91 5.43 1.35
N ALA A 53 -4.42 5.50 2.59
CA ALA A 53 -4.21 4.30 3.42
C ALA A 53 -5.52 3.55 3.70
N ARG A 54 -6.64 4.24 3.89
CA ARG A 54 -7.96 3.62 4.09
C ARG A 54 -8.48 2.98 2.81
N GLU A 55 -8.26 3.63 1.66
CA GLU A 55 -8.64 3.09 0.36
C GLU A 55 -7.87 1.80 0.06
N HIS A 56 -6.54 1.81 0.24
CA HIS A 56 -5.74 0.60 0.08
C HIS A 56 -6.11 -0.52 1.05
N ASP A 57 -6.47 -0.23 2.31
CA ASP A 57 -6.95 -1.27 3.24
C ASP A 57 -8.29 -1.87 2.78
N LYS A 58 -9.15 -1.07 2.14
CA LYS A 58 -10.40 -1.54 1.55
C LYS A 58 -10.14 -2.42 0.33
N GLU A 59 -9.32 -1.97 -0.62
CA GLU A 59 -8.92 -2.74 -1.81
C GLU A 59 -8.32 -4.09 -1.40
N LYS A 60 -7.42 -4.10 -0.41
CA LYS A 60 -6.79 -5.31 0.09
C LYS A 60 -7.80 -6.33 0.65
N LYS A 61 -8.87 -5.88 1.30
CA LYS A 61 -9.96 -6.76 1.79
C LYS A 61 -10.80 -7.32 0.65
N GLU A 62 -11.07 -6.50 -0.37
CA GLU A 62 -11.78 -6.93 -1.57
C GLU A 62 -10.96 -7.98 -2.33
N ASP A 63 -9.68 -7.71 -2.59
CA ASP A 63 -8.75 -8.64 -3.23
C ASP A 63 -8.67 -9.97 -2.49
N ARG A 64 -8.56 -9.93 -1.15
CA ARG A 64 -8.57 -11.14 -0.33
C ARG A 64 -9.84 -11.95 -0.54
N THR A 65 -10.99 -11.29 -0.57
CA THR A 65 -12.29 -11.95 -0.79
C THR A 65 -12.36 -12.57 -2.19
N ILE A 66 -11.80 -11.90 -3.21
CA ILE A 66 -11.72 -12.42 -4.58
C ILE A 66 -10.82 -13.65 -4.62
N ILE A 67 -9.63 -13.60 -4.00
CA ILE A 67 -8.69 -14.72 -3.92
C ILE A 67 -9.36 -15.93 -3.26
N GLU A 68 -10.05 -15.75 -2.14
CA GLU A 68 -10.75 -16.83 -1.44
C GLU A 68 -11.81 -17.48 -2.35
N LYS A 69 -12.57 -16.70 -3.11
CA LYS A 69 -13.55 -17.21 -4.09
C LYS A 69 -12.88 -17.99 -5.22
N VAL A 70 -11.77 -17.49 -5.75
CA VAL A 70 -11.02 -18.15 -6.84
C VAL A 70 -10.46 -19.48 -6.36
N VAL A 71 -9.86 -19.53 -5.16
CA VAL A 71 -9.32 -20.77 -4.58
C VAL A 71 -10.41 -21.84 -4.43
N LEU A 72 -11.57 -21.46 -3.89
CA LEU A 72 -12.71 -22.38 -3.78
C LEU A 72 -13.18 -22.86 -5.15
N LYS A 73 -13.19 -21.98 -6.15
CA LYS A 73 -13.60 -22.33 -7.51
C LYS A 73 -12.62 -23.29 -8.18
N VAL A 74 -11.32 -23.09 -8.00
CA VAL A 74 -10.28 -24.00 -8.51
C VAL A 74 -10.48 -25.38 -7.91
N LYS A 75 -10.68 -25.48 -6.59
CA LYS A 75 -10.91 -26.76 -5.91
C LYS A 75 -12.16 -27.50 -6.44
N ASP A 76 -13.28 -26.78 -6.61
CA ASP A 76 -14.51 -27.33 -7.22
C ASP A 76 -14.26 -27.88 -8.64
N LEU A 77 -13.44 -27.17 -9.44
CA LEU A 77 -13.10 -27.60 -10.79
C LEU A 77 -12.16 -28.80 -10.80
N GLU A 78 -11.18 -28.86 -9.90
CA GLU A 78 -10.28 -30.02 -9.74
C GLU A 78 -11.07 -31.29 -9.40
N GLU A 79 -11.99 -31.20 -8.44
CA GLU A 79 -12.87 -32.32 -8.06
C GLU A 79 -13.72 -32.79 -9.25
N LYS A 80 -14.24 -31.86 -10.06
CA LYS A 80 -14.99 -32.19 -11.28
C LYS A 80 -14.14 -32.86 -12.34
N VAL A 81 -12.89 -32.43 -12.52
CA VAL A 81 -11.97 -33.05 -13.48
C VAL A 81 -11.68 -34.49 -13.08
N ILE A 82 -11.34 -34.73 -11.80
CA ILE A 82 -11.09 -36.08 -11.27
C ILE A 82 -12.31 -36.97 -11.53
N TYR A 83 -13.51 -36.50 -11.18
CA TYR A 83 -14.74 -37.25 -11.41
C TYR A 83 -14.94 -37.59 -12.89
N GLN A 84 -14.68 -36.65 -13.79
CA GLN A 84 -14.82 -36.89 -15.24
C GLN A 84 -13.78 -37.88 -15.77
N GLU A 85 -12.55 -37.84 -15.28
CA GLU A 85 -11.50 -38.80 -15.64
C GLU A 85 -11.86 -40.22 -15.17
N ASP A 86 -12.27 -40.36 -13.91
CA ASP A 86 -12.69 -41.64 -13.34
C ASP A 86 -13.90 -42.21 -14.09
N TYR A 87 -14.90 -41.37 -14.36
CA TYR A 87 -16.08 -41.78 -15.12
C TYR A 87 -15.71 -42.23 -16.54
N SER A 88 -14.83 -41.50 -17.22
CA SER A 88 -14.40 -41.82 -18.58
C SER A 88 -13.58 -43.11 -18.64
N ARG A 89 -12.77 -43.37 -17.62
CA ARG A 89 -11.88 -44.54 -17.54
C ARG A 89 -12.50 -45.75 -16.82
N ARG A 90 -13.74 -45.66 -16.34
CA ARG A 90 -14.39 -46.69 -15.49
C ARG A 90 -14.42 -48.12 -16.05
N LYS A 91 -14.29 -48.29 -17.38
CA LYS A 91 -14.26 -49.60 -18.05
C LYS A 91 -12.87 -49.98 -18.57
N ASN A 92 -11.87 -49.13 -18.37
CA ASN A 92 -10.52 -49.39 -18.84
C ASN A 92 -9.83 -50.31 -17.83
N LEU A 93 -9.19 -51.37 -18.34
CA LEU A 93 -8.30 -52.21 -17.54
C LEU A 93 -6.87 -51.78 -17.82
N ARG A 94 -6.08 -51.64 -16.76
CA ARG A 94 -4.63 -51.41 -16.87
C ARG A 94 -3.93 -52.73 -16.60
N ILE A 95 -3.29 -53.28 -17.62
CA ILE A 95 -2.47 -54.49 -17.52
C ILE A 95 -1.01 -54.04 -17.47
N SER A 96 -0.27 -54.51 -16.48
CA SER A 96 1.15 -54.17 -16.26
C SER A 96 1.99 -55.43 -16.11
N GLY A 97 3.27 -55.37 -16.48
CA GLY A 97 4.18 -56.52 -16.41
C GLY A 97 4.18 -57.41 -17.65
N LEU A 98 3.70 -56.91 -18.79
CA LEU A 98 3.85 -57.55 -20.09
C LEU A 98 5.23 -57.21 -20.68
N GLU A 99 5.86 -58.19 -21.31
CA GLU A 99 7.12 -57.99 -22.04
C GLU A 99 6.82 -57.28 -23.36
N GLU A 100 7.47 -56.14 -23.62
CA GLU A 100 7.27 -55.38 -24.85
C GLU A 100 7.85 -56.13 -26.06
N GLN A 101 7.04 -56.36 -27.08
CA GLN A 101 7.46 -56.99 -28.33
C GLN A 101 7.49 -55.97 -29.47
N ALA A 102 8.53 -56.03 -30.31
CA ALA A 102 8.64 -55.18 -31.48
C ALA A 102 7.61 -55.59 -32.55
N ASN A 103 6.87 -54.61 -33.09
CA ASN A 103 5.82 -54.80 -34.11
C ASN A 103 4.61 -55.63 -33.65
N GLU A 104 4.21 -55.53 -32.37
CA GLU A 104 2.94 -56.07 -31.88
C GLU A 104 1.76 -55.41 -32.60
N THR A 105 0.85 -56.21 -33.13
CA THR A 105 -0.33 -55.75 -33.85
C THR A 105 -1.56 -56.53 -33.42
N TRP A 106 -2.74 -55.90 -33.46
CA TRP A 106 -3.98 -56.51 -33.00
C TRP A 106 -4.32 -57.80 -33.76
N GLU A 107 -3.95 -57.87 -35.03
CA GLU A 107 -4.22 -58.97 -35.94
C GLU A 107 -3.47 -60.26 -35.56
N GLN A 108 -2.30 -60.16 -34.94
CA GLN A 108 -1.49 -61.31 -34.52
C GLN A 108 -2.16 -62.15 -33.43
N HIS A 109 -3.12 -61.58 -32.69
CA HIS A 109 -3.77 -62.20 -31.53
C HIS A 109 -5.22 -62.65 -31.78
N GLN A 110 -5.78 -62.45 -32.99
CA GLN A 110 -7.17 -62.82 -33.32
C GLN A 110 -7.37 -64.29 -33.77
N LEU A 111 -6.33 -65.13 -33.79
CA LEU A 111 -6.37 -66.50 -34.31
C LEU A 111 -6.16 -67.61 -33.25
N ARG A 112 -6.61 -67.39 -32.00
CA ARG A 112 -6.66 -68.44 -30.98
C ARG A 112 -8.07 -68.70 -30.49
#